data_AF-A0A523Z7A4-F1
#
_entry.id   AF-A0A523Z7A4-F1
#
_cell.length_a   1.000
_cell.length_b   1.000
_cell.length_c   1.000
_cell.angle_alpha   90.00
_cell.angle_beta   90.00
_cell.angle_gamma   90.00
#
_symmetry.space_group_name_H-M   'P 1'
#
loop_
_entity.id
_entity.type
_entity.pdbx_description
1 polymer ?
#
loop_
_entity_poly.entity_id
_entity_poly.type
_entity_poly.pdbx_seq_one_letter_code
_entity_poly.pdbx_strand_id
1 'polypeptide(L)'
;MFQRVKFLLFVALTLAIFAVPSCGKPLPETPDTKETEPKASPSPISSIDEDEPPVGEYEGERTIEPSETGVPVVGWLGYVLSTSFGAQFDDYVVLDPEGTGEFGIEGADETIELKIVELRDKDEPGKYAHFWGKLMCEVIDYGGCQLLVTRVRSGIEITDPEPVEGWEGKIYSFEFGMQFDDYFILEGEFPIRFGIESMFGEDGMPLFTDEIENIRDTNRVVIISGQLICGIPDAYGCQILVSNIKAK
;
A
#
# COMPACT_ATOMS: atom_id res chain seq x y z
N MET A 1 53.26 3.23 9.40
CA MET A 1 53.13 2.48 8.14
C MET A 1 51.64 2.47 7.78
N PHE A 2 51.18 3.50 7.08
CA PHE A 2 49.76 3.66 6.71
C PHE A 2 49.73 3.92 5.20
N GLN A 3 49.21 2.97 4.44
CA GLN A 3 49.11 3.05 2.99
C GLN A 3 47.63 3.27 2.65
N ARG A 4 47.29 4.51 2.27
CA ARG A 4 45.97 4.90 1.75
C ARG A 4 45.85 4.40 0.31
N VAL A 5 44.93 3.49 0.07
CA VAL A 5 44.54 3.05 -1.28
C VAL A 5 43.54 4.06 -1.84
N LYS A 6 43.91 4.73 -2.94
CA LYS A 6 43.02 5.59 -3.71
C LYS A 6 42.31 4.72 -4.75
N PHE A 7 40.99 4.60 -4.64
CA PHE A 7 40.14 4.06 -5.69
C PHE A 7 39.78 5.23 -6.64
N LEU A 8 40.26 5.18 -7.88
CA LEU A 8 39.80 6.04 -8.96
C LEU A 8 38.72 5.27 -9.74
N LEU A 9 37.48 5.72 -9.65
CA LEU A 9 36.38 5.27 -10.50
C LEU A 9 36.30 6.22 -11.70
N PHE A 10 36.59 5.72 -12.91
CA PHE A 10 36.31 6.40 -14.17
C PHE A 10 34.94 5.92 -14.66
N VAL A 11 33.92 6.79 -14.58
CA VAL A 11 32.63 6.56 -15.24
C VAL A 11 32.61 7.40 -16.51
N ALA A 12 32.73 6.75 -17.66
CA ALA A 12 32.52 7.36 -18.96
C ALA A 12 31.01 7.29 -19.29
N LEU A 13 30.32 8.43 -19.18
CA LEU A 13 28.92 8.58 -19.55
C LEU A 13 28.83 9.00 -21.02
N THR A 14 28.46 8.07 -21.90
CA THR A 14 28.23 8.33 -23.32
C THR A 14 26.76 8.69 -23.52
N LEU A 15 26.45 9.98 -23.67
CA LEU A 15 25.12 10.49 -23.93
C LEU A 15 24.83 10.42 -25.44
N ALA A 16 23.97 9.50 -25.87
CA ALA A 16 23.46 9.46 -27.25
C ALA A 16 22.11 10.18 -27.30
N ILE A 17 22.10 11.39 -27.86
CA ILE A 17 20.89 12.19 -28.09
C ILE A 17 20.28 11.75 -29.42
N PHE A 18 19.14 11.05 -29.38
CA PHE A 18 18.29 10.85 -30.55
C PHE A 18 17.22 11.93 -30.61
N ALA A 19 17.31 12.82 -31.59
CA ALA A 19 16.26 13.77 -31.93
C ALA A 19 15.20 13.08 -32.79
N VAL A 20 13.95 13.00 -32.30
CA VAL A 20 12.79 12.56 -33.08
C VAL A 20 11.98 13.79 -33.49
N PRO A 21 11.69 14.00 -34.80
CA PRO A 21 10.76 15.03 -35.22
C PRO A 21 9.32 14.51 -35.11
N SER A 22 8.57 15.00 -34.12
CA SER A 22 7.14 14.73 -34.01
C SER A 22 6.36 15.65 -34.95
N CYS A 23 5.86 15.08 -36.05
CA CYS A 23 4.88 15.71 -36.93
C CYS A 23 3.53 15.77 -36.22
N GLY A 24 3.04 16.98 -35.94
CA GLY A 24 1.69 17.22 -35.45
C GLY A 24 0.62 16.78 -36.43
N LYS A 25 -0.31 15.95 -35.96
CA LYS A 25 -1.64 15.81 -36.55
C LYS A 25 -2.63 16.66 -35.75
N PRO A 26 -3.49 17.46 -36.41
CA PRO A 26 -4.56 18.17 -35.72
C PRO A 26 -5.64 17.20 -35.24
N LEU A 27 -6.10 17.42 -34.01
CA LEU A 27 -7.22 16.72 -33.39
C LEU A 27 -8.54 17.09 -34.11
N PRO A 28 -9.48 16.14 -34.29
CA PRO A 28 -10.82 16.43 -34.77
C PRO A 28 -11.65 17.11 -33.69
N GLU A 29 -12.41 18.13 -34.11
CA GLU A 29 -13.36 18.87 -33.29
C GLU A 29 -14.48 17.96 -32.76
N THR A 30 -14.73 18.04 -31.45
CA THR A 30 -15.87 17.40 -30.77
C THR A 30 -17.18 18.12 -31.10
N PRO A 31 -18.26 17.40 -31.44
CA PRO A 31 -19.58 18.00 -31.66
C PRO A 31 -20.27 18.34 -30.33
N ASP A 32 -20.86 19.54 -30.30
CA ASP A 32 -21.76 20.06 -29.28
C ASP A 32 -22.83 19.03 -28.87
N THR A 33 -22.78 18.59 -27.62
CA THR A 33 -23.84 17.75 -27.06
C THR A 33 -24.86 18.66 -26.38
N LYS A 34 -26.04 18.72 -27.02
CA LYS A 34 -27.20 19.50 -26.61
C LYS A 34 -27.79 18.93 -25.32
N GLU A 35 -27.66 19.69 -24.25
CA GLU A 35 -28.24 19.47 -22.93
C GLU A 35 -29.77 19.32 -23.04
N THR A 36 -30.30 18.19 -22.58
CA THR A 36 -31.75 17.93 -22.52
C THR A 36 -32.14 17.83 -21.05
N GLU A 37 -32.81 18.87 -20.55
CA GLU A 37 -33.40 18.91 -19.20
C GLU A 37 -34.43 17.77 -19.00
N PRO A 38 -34.33 16.98 -17.93
CA PRO A 38 -35.45 16.16 -17.47
C PRO A 38 -36.33 16.96 -16.51
N LYS A 39 -37.50 17.33 -17.01
CA LYS A 39 -38.63 17.87 -16.25
C LYS A 39 -39.27 16.72 -15.46
N ALA A 40 -39.10 16.70 -14.14
CA ALA A 40 -39.83 15.79 -13.26
C ALA A 40 -40.39 16.54 -12.05
N SER A 41 -41.71 16.67 -12.03
CA SER A 41 -42.53 16.93 -10.85
C SER A 41 -43.31 15.65 -10.57
N PRO A 42 -43.38 15.20 -9.31
CA PRO A 42 -44.71 14.99 -8.76
C PRO A 42 -44.86 15.26 -7.26
N SER A 43 -45.95 15.99 -6.96
CA SER A 43 -46.99 15.73 -5.96
C SER A 43 -46.72 15.66 -4.44
N PRO A 44 -47.75 15.99 -3.62
CA PRO A 44 -47.62 16.30 -2.20
C PRO A 44 -47.69 15.04 -1.33
N ILE A 45 -46.83 15.00 -0.31
CA ILE A 45 -46.79 13.98 0.75
C ILE A 45 -48.04 14.11 1.61
N SER A 46 -48.82 13.03 1.71
CA SER A 46 -49.90 12.91 2.67
C SER A 46 -49.34 12.64 4.07
N SER A 47 -49.96 13.29 5.03
CA SER A 47 -49.91 13.06 6.48
C SER A 47 -49.77 11.58 6.83
N ILE A 48 -48.71 11.26 7.58
CA ILE A 48 -48.53 9.97 8.25
C ILE A 48 -49.03 10.16 9.69
N ASP A 49 -49.98 9.32 10.08
CA ASP A 49 -50.55 9.24 11.41
C ASP A 49 -49.50 8.76 12.43
N GLU A 50 -49.47 9.45 13.57
CA GLU A 50 -48.67 9.12 14.75
C GLU A 50 -49.30 7.93 15.49
N ASP A 51 -48.88 6.71 15.15
CA ASP A 51 -49.11 5.54 16.00
C ASP A 51 -47.87 5.29 16.87
N GLU A 52 -47.99 5.71 18.13
CA GLU A 52 -47.01 5.57 19.21
C GLU A 52 -46.78 4.08 19.53
N PRO A 53 -45.57 3.51 19.33
CA PRO A 53 -45.31 2.13 19.69
C PRO A 53 -45.18 1.96 21.21
N PRO A 54 -45.57 0.79 21.75
CA PRO A 54 -45.52 0.51 23.18
C PRO A 54 -44.08 0.51 23.72
N VAL A 55 -43.90 1.19 24.84
CA VAL A 55 -42.68 1.26 25.65
C VAL A 55 -42.32 -0.16 26.13
N GLY A 56 -41.47 -0.84 25.36
CA GLY A 56 -40.84 -2.10 25.75
C GLY A 56 -39.58 -1.82 26.58
N GLU A 57 -39.45 -2.49 27.71
CA GLU A 57 -38.28 -2.45 28.60
C GLU A 57 -36.98 -2.72 27.82
N TYR A 58 -36.11 -1.71 27.77
CA TYR A 58 -34.79 -1.78 27.16
C TYR A 58 -33.86 -2.54 28.12
N GLU A 59 -33.90 -3.87 28.08
CA GLU A 59 -32.90 -4.70 28.75
C GLU A 59 -31.56 -4.58 28.04
N GLY A 60 -30.57 -4.01 28.74
CA GLY A 60 -29.16 -4.23 28.50
C GLY A 60 -28.54 -3.32 27.45
N GLU A 61 -28.13 -2.13 27.90
CA GLU A 61 -27.06 -1.36 27.28
C GLU A 61 -25.80 -2.24 27.20
N ARG A 62 -25.64 -2.94 26.07
CA ARG A 62 -24.36 -3.55 25.72
C ARG A 62 -23.45 -2.39 25.39
N THR A 63 -22.50 -2.12 26.28
CA THR A 63 -21.26 -1.47 25.92
C THR A 63 -20.64 -2.28 24.78
N ILE A 64 -20.86 -1.84 23.55
CA ILE A 64 -20.07 -2.28 22.40
C ILE A 64 -18.71 -1.64 22.63
N GLU A 65 -17.79 -2.38 23.25
CA GLU A 65 -16.39 -2.00 23.19
C GLU A 65 -16.01 -1.92 21.70
N PRO A 66 -15.45 -0.78 21.23
CA PRO A 66 -15.08 -0.64 19.84
C PRO A 66 -14.14 -1.78 19.49
N SER A 67 -14.60 -2.65 18.60
CA SER A 67 -13.89 -3.88 18.34
C SER A 67 -12.54 -3.54 17.73
N GLU A 68 -11.48 -4.15 18.26
CA GLU A 68 -10.13 -4.04 17.69
C GLU A 68 -10.01 -4.69 16.28
N THR A 69 -11.10 -4.84 15.53
CA THR A 69 -11.33 -5.75 14.39
C THR A 69 -10.72 -5.34 13.04
N GLY A 70 -9.81 -4.38 13.00
CA GLY A 70 -9.19 -3.95 11.75
C GLY A 70 -7.97 -4.80 11.38
N VAL A 71 -7.66 -4.87 10.10
CA VAL A 71 -6.47 -5.55 9.57
C VAL A 71 -5.24 -4.68 9.88
N PRO A 72 -4.20 -5.22 10.54
CA PRO A 72 -2.98 -4.47 10.77
C PRO A 72 -2.28 -4.17 9.45
N VAL A 73 -1.97 -2.90 9.23
CA VAL A 73 -1.22 -2.42 8.06
C VAL A 73 0.21 -2.19 8.48
N VAL A 74 1.15 -2.89 7.86
CA VAL A 74 2.57 -2.88 8.21
C VAL A 74 3.40 -2.71 6.95
N GLY A 75 3.85 -1.49 6.69
CA GLY A 75 4.74 -1.17 5.57
C GLY A 75 4.10 -1.41 4.21
N TRP A 76 2.79 -1.18 4.06
CA TRP A 76 2.12 -1.35 2.77
C TRP A 76 2.53 -0.22 1.83
N LEU A 77 2.99 -0.55 0.63
CA LEU A 77 3.38 0.42 -0.40
C LEU A 77 2.14 0.91 -1.15
N GLY A 78 2.03 2.22 -1.35
CA GLY A 78 0.98 2.81 -2.17
C GLY A 78 1.23 4.30 -2.45
N TYR A 79 0.23 4.95 -3.03
CA TYR A 79 0.23 6.39 -3.27
C TYR A 79 -1.17 6.97 -3.01
N VAL A 80 -1.22 8.28 -2.72
CA VAL A 80 -2.46 8.96 -2.32
C VAL A 80 -2.98 9.78 -3.50
N LEU A 81 -4.28 9.66 -3.77
CA LEU A 81 -4.99 10.46 -4.77
C LEU A 81 -6.10 11.26 -4.12
N SER A 82 -6.31 12.47 -4.62
CA SER A 82 -7.52 13.24 -4.29
C SER A 82 -8.73 12.66 -5.03
N THR A 83 -9.91 12.76 -4.41
CA THR A 83 -11.17 12.49 -5.10
C THR A 83 -11.59 13.67 -5.99
N SER A 84 -12.60 13.47 -6.83
CA SER A 84 -13.17 14.55 -7.65
C SER A 84 -13.78 15.64 -6.78
N PHE A 85 -13.64 16.91 -7.21
CA PHE A 85 -14.24 18.05 -6.51
C PHE A 85 -15.74 17.83 -6.20
N GLY A 86 -16.13 18.02 -4.94
CA GLY A 86 -17.50 17.83 -4.47
C GLY A 86 -17.86 16.39 -4.09
N ALA A 87 -16.91 15.45 -4.15
CA ALA A 87 -17.09 14.12 -3.56
C ALA A 87 -17.27 14.22 -2.03
N GLN A 88 -17.88 13.17 -1.47
CA GLN A 88 -18.14 13.07 -0.03
C GLN A 88 -16.84 12.92 0.79
N PHE A 89 -15.86 12.20 0.24
CA PHE A 89 -14.54 11.94 0.81
C PHE A 89 -13.50 12.69 -0.01
N ASP A 90 -12.36 13.03 0.57
CA ASP A 90 -11.38 13.92 -0.04
C ASP A 90 -10.16 13.23 -0.62
N ASP A 91 -9.75 12.08 -0.08
CA ASP A 91 -8.65 11.28 -0.62
C ASP A 91 -8.83 9.77 -0.41
N TYR A 92 -7.93 9.02 -1.04
CA TYR A 92 -7.82 7.58 -0.91
C TYR A 92 -6.40 7.13 -1.24
N VAL A 93 -6.01 5.98 -0.71
CA VAL A 93 -4.76 5.30 -1.06
C VAL A 93 -5.01 4.24 -2.12
N VAL A 94 -4.12 4.18 -3.11
CA VAL A 94 -4.03 3.06 -4.07
C VAL A 94 -2.78 2.26 -3.73
N LEU A 95 -2.96 0.98 -3.44
CA LEU A 95 -1.84 0.09 -3.11
C LEU A 95 -1.07 -0.33 -4.36
N ASP A 96 0.23 -0.53 -4.19
CA ASP A 96 1.12 -1.09 -5.20
C ASP A 96 1.30 -2.61 -5.02
N PRO A 97 1.23 -3.42 -6.09
CA PRO A 97 0.84 -3.03 -7.45
C PRO A 97 -0.64 -2.67 -7.56
N GLU A 98 -0.99 -1.85 -8.56
CA GLU A 98 -2.39 -1.49 -8.85
C GLU A 98 -3.30 -2.72 -8.93
N GLY A 99 -4.51 -2.60 -8.38
CA GLY A 99 -5.46 -3.72 -8.24
C GLY A 99 -5.29 -4.53 -6.94
N THR A 100 -4.28 -4.23 -6.11
CA THR A 100 -4.14 -4.82 -4.77
C THR A 100 -5.21 -4.32 -3.80
N GLY A 101 -5.58 -3.05 -3.88
CA GLY A 101 -6.65 -2.44 -3.08
C GLY A 101 -6.67 -0.92 -3.17
N GLU A 102 -7.84 -0.34 -2.91
CA GLU A 102 -8.06 1.11 -2.79
C GLU A 102 -8.96 1.39 -1.58
N PHE A 103 -8.57 2.34 -0.73
CA PHE A 103 -9.30 2.63 0.51
C PHE A 103 -9.27 4.11 0.82
N GLY A 104 -10.30 4.61 1.50
CA GLY A 104 -10.22 5.92 2.18
C GLY A 104 -9.03 5.92 3.13
N ILE A 105 -8.44 7.09 3.37
CA ILE A 105 -7.24 7.21 4.18
C ILE A 105 -7.41 8.37 5.17
N GLU A 106 -7.01 8.16 6.42
CA GLU A 106 -7.10 9.18 7.46
C GLU A 106 -5.88 9.09 8.37
N GLY A 107 -5.28 10.23 8.72
CA GLY A 107 -4.23 10.29 9.72
C GLY A 107 -4.75 10.07 11.12
N ALA A 108 -4.09 9.22 11.90
CA ALA A 108 -4.42 8.99 13.31
C ALA A 108 -4.24 10.24 14.20
N ASP A 109 -3.49 11.23 13.71
CA ASP A 109 -3.35 12.56 14.30
C ASP A 109 -3.07 13.62 13.22
N GLU A 110 -3.13 14.90 13.60
CA GLU A 110 -2.91 16.04 12.70
C GLU A 110 -1.52 16.02 12.03
N THR A 111 -0.49 15.48 12.70
CA THR A 111 0.85 15.40 12.12
C THR A 111 0.91 14.35 11.00
N ILE A 112 0.25 13.22 11.18
CA ILE A 112 0.14 12.19 10.13
C ILE A 112 -0.76 12.68 8.99
N GLU A 113 -1.87 13.34 9.31
CA GLU A 113 -2.80 13.90 8.33
C GLU A 113 -2.10 14.89 7.39
N LEU A 114 -1.30 15.81 7.94
CA LEU A 114 -0.52 16.74 7.12
C LEU A 114 0.44 16.01 6.16
N LYS A 115 1.04 14.90 6.59
CA LYS A 115 1.92 14.10 5.72
C LYS A 115 1.13 13.38 4.62
N ILE A 116 -0.09 12.93 4.89
CA ILE A 116 -0.96 12.32 3.88
C ILE A 116 -1.38 13.37 2.84
N VAL A 117 -1.81 14.54 3.29
CA VAL A 117 -2.14 15.69 2.41
C VAL A 117 -0.94 16.06 1.53
N GLU A 118 0.27 16.08 2.09
CA GLU A 118 1.48 16.31 1.30
C GLU A 118 1.75 15.24 0.25
N LEU A 119 1.25 14.01 0.39
CA LEU A 119 1.45 12.91 -0.56
C LEU A 119 0.41 12.89 -1.69
N ARG A 120 -0.70 13.62 -1.56
CA ARG A 120 -1.78 13.64 -2.56
C ARG A 120 -1.26 14.05 -3.93
N ASP A 121 -1.62 13.26 -4.94
CA ASP A 121 -1.41 13.53 -6.36
C ASP A 121 0.06 13.82 -6.75
N LYS A 122 1.02 13.29 -5.98
CA LYS A 122 2.45 13.46 -6.28
C LYS A 122 2.88 12.62 -7.49
N ASP A 123 3.68 13.24 -8.35
CA ASP A 123 4.42 12.56 -9.40
C ASP A 123 5.71 11.90 -8.88
N GLU A 124 6.27 10.97 -9.65
CA GLU A 124 7.59 10.40 -9.40
C GLU A 124 8.69 11.48 -9.52
N PRO A 125 9.75 11.43 -8.67
CA PRO A 125 10.10 10.34 -7.73
C PRO A 125 9.50 10.46 -6.31
N GLY A 126 8.39 11.19 -6.11
CA GLY A 126 7.77 11.40 -4.79
C GLY A 126 6.40 10.73 -4.60
N LYS A 127 5.93 9.97 -5.59
CA LYS A 127 4.59 9.38 -5.64
C LYS A 127 4.30 8.39 -4.50
N TYR A 128 5.25 7.50 -4.21
CA TYR A 128 5.01 6.36 -3.32
C TYR A 128 5.44 6.60 -1.87
N ALA A 129 4.67 6.00 -0.96
CA ALA A 129 4.97 5.93 0.46
C ALA A 129 4.59 4.56 1.04
N HIS A 130 5.21 4.22 2.18
CA HIS A 130 4.82 3.08 3.01
C HIS A 130 3.91 3.57 4.13
N PHE A 131 2.85 2.80 4.39
CA PHE A 131 1.85 3.10 5.40
C PHE A 131 1.83 2.03 6.49
N TRP A 132 1.58 2.48 7.72
CA TRP A 132 1.30 1.64 8.88
C TRP A 132 0.06 2.14 9.58
N GLY A 133 -0.68 1.22 10.18
CA GLY A 133 -1.90 1.56 10.91
C GLY A 133 -2.88 0.41 10.91
N LYS A 134 -4.15 0.74 10.67
CA LYS A 134 -5.24 -0.22 10.76
C LYS A 134 -6.25 0.03 9.66
N LEU A 135 -6.51 -0.99 8.85
CA LEU A 135 -7.57 -0.97 7.85
C LEU A 135 -8.89 -1.46 8.48
N MET A 136 -9.94 -0.66 8.34
CA MET A 136 -11.28 -0.96 8.85
C MET A 136 -12.25 -0.91 7.68
N CYS A 137 -13.06 -1.96 7.51
CA CYS A 137 -14.10 -2.01 6.50
C CYS A 137 -15.50 -1.88 7.13
N GLU A 138 -16.51 -1.70 6.28
CA GLU A 138 -17.89 -1.39 6.69
C GLU A 138 -18.02 -0.01 7.35
N VAL A 139 -17.13 0.91 6.97
CA VAL A 139 -17.14 2.32 7.40
C VAL A 139 -17.55 3.23 6.24
N ILE A 140 -18.11 4.39 6.55
CA ILE A 140 -18.54 5.36 5.55
C ILE A 140 -17.31 6.15 5.07
N ASP A 141 -16.57 5.55 4.15
CA ASP A 141 -15.40 6.16 3.47
C ASP A 141 -15.27 5.62 2.03
N TYR A 142 -14.25 6.06 1.28
CA TYR A 142 -13.98 5.62 -0.09
C TYR A 142 -13.87 4.09 -0.16
N GLY A 143 -14.70 3.48 -1.02
CA GLY A 143 -14.72 2.02 -1.18
C GLY A 143 -15.33 1.24 -0.01
N GLY A 144 -15.89 1.91 1.01
CA GLY A 144 -16.46 1.25 2.19
C GLY A 144 -15.43 0.75 3.21
N CYS A 145 -14.17 1.14 3.04
CA CYS A 145 -13.09 0.86 3.97
C CYS A 145 -12.22 2.11 4.17
N GLN A 146 -11.63 2.24 5.35
CA GLN A 146 -10.73 3.33 5.72
C GLN A 146 -9.44 2.76 6.32
N LEU A 147 -8.30 3.25 5.83
CA LEU A 147 -7.00 3.06 6.45
C LEU A 147 -6.72 4.20 7.42
N LEU A 148 -6.79 3.91 8.72
CA LEU A 148 -6.34 4.82 9.77
C LEU A 148 -4.81 4.68 9.94
N VAL A 149 -4.07 5.68 9.47
CA VAL A 149 -2.60 5.67 9.40
C VAL A 149 -2.00 6.18 10.69
N THR A 150 -1.16 5.38 11.33
CA THR A 150 -0.39 5.79 12.53
C THR A 150 1.04 6.16 12.21
N ARG A 151 1.56 5.72 11.05
CA ARG A 151 2.86 6.12 10.55
C ARG A 151 2.87 6.08 9.03
N VAL A 152 3.53 7.07 8.43
CA VAL A 152 3.79 7.14 7.01
C VAL A 152 5.27 7.41 6.78
N ARG A 153 5.82 6.80 5.73
CA ARG A 153 7.21 6.96 5.34
C ARG A 153 7.34 7.12 3.84
N SER A 154 7.91 8.25 3.42
CA SER A 154 8.20 8.57 2.02
C SER A 154 9.70 8.74 1.78
N GLY A 155 10.17 8.55 0.54
CA GLY A 155 11.56 8.84 0.15
C GLY A 155 12.53 7.65 0.23
N ILE A 156 13.75 7.86 0.73
CA ILE A 156 14.85 6.84 0.77
C ILE A 156 15.44 6.61 2.17
N GLU A 157 14.84 7.17 3.21
CA GLU A 157 15.25 6.90 4.60
C GLU A 157 14.94 5.44 4.97
N ILE A 158 15.97 4.73 5.44
CA ILE A 158 15.84 3.33 5.87
C ILE A 158 15.22 3.31 7.28
N THR A 159 14.20 2.48 7.48
CA THR A 159 13.55 2.33 8.80
C THR A 159 14.39 1.48 9.73
N ASP A 160 14.14 1.63 11.04
CA ASP A 160 14.59 0.62 12.00
C ASP A 160 13.94 -0.74 11.66
N PRO A 161 14.64 -1.87 11.89
CA PRO A 161 14.08 -3.19 11.68
C PRO A 161 12.89 -3.46 12.60
N GLU A 162 11.79 -3.93 12.02
CA GLU A 162 10.56 -4.26 12.74
C GLU A 162 10.32 -5.76 12.77
N PRO A 163 9.86 -6.33 13.90
CA PRO A 163 9.67 -7.78 13.99
C PRO A 163 8.57 -8.26 13.04
N VAL A 164 8.90 -9.31 12.29
CA VAL A 164 7.93 -10.13 11.57
C VAL A 164 7.78 -11.42 12.35
N GLU A 165 6.57 -11.71 12.83
CA GLU A 165 6.29 -12.88 13.66
C GLU A 165 5.16 -13.71 13.08
N GLY A 166 5.51 -14.88 12.54
CA GLY A 166 4.52 -15.86 12.08
C GLY A 166 3.68 -15.38 10.90
N TRP A 167 4.20 -14.50 10.05
CA TRP A 167 3.48 -14.05 8.85
C TRP A 167 3.31 -15.22 7.90
N GLU A 168 2.09 -15.41 7.42
CA GLU A 168 1.76 -16.43 6.43
C GLU A 168 1.80 -15.84 5.02
N GLY A 169 2.34 -16.57 4.07
CA GLY A 169 2.46 -16.06 2.69
C GLY A 169 3.02 -17.06 1.71
N LYS A 170 3.22 -16.61 0.48
CA LYS A 170 3.82 -17.38 -0.61
C LYS A 170 5.05 -16.64 -1.12
N ILE A 171 6.07 -17.39 -1.57
CA ILE A 171 7.30 -16.84 -2.13
C ILE A 171 7.31 -17.08 -3.63
N TYR A 172 7.67 -16.05 -4.39
CA TYR A 172 7.77 -16.07 -5.83
C TYR A 172 9.09 -15.47 -6.28
N SER A 173 9.60 -15.94 -7.41
CA SER A 173 10.72 -15.29 -8.07
C SER A 173 10.25 -14.18 -9.02
N PHE A 174 11.11 -13.19 -9.24
CA PHE A 174 10.97 -12.28 -10.37
C PHE A 174 11.44 -12.94 -11.68
N GLU A 175 11.08 -12.31 -12.80
CA GLU A 175 11.58 -12.74 -14.11
C GLU A 175 13.12 -12.70 -14.15
N PHE A 176 13.71 -13.66 -14.86
CA PHE A 176 15.15 -13.74 -15.00
C PHE A 176 15.75 -12.45 -15.58
N GLY A 177 16.76 -11.90 -14.90
CA GLY A 177 17.46 -10.68 -15.29
C GLY A 177 16.91 -9.39 -14.66
N MET A 178 15.88 -9.50 -13.81
CA MET A 178 15.45 -8.40 -12.93
C MET A 178 16.49 -8.14 -11.83
N GLN A 179 16.46 -6.93 -11.28
CA GLN A 179 17.41 -6.50 -10.24
C GLN A 179 17.16 -7.17 -8.87
N PHE A 180 15.96 -7.71 -8.66
CA PHE A 180 15.53 -8.42 -7.46
C PHE A 180 15.22 -9.86 -7.84
N ASP A 181 15.47 -10.79 -6.93
CA ASP A 181 15.34 -12.22 -7.17
C ASP A 181 14.02 -12.78 -6.65
N ASP A 182 13.67 -12.54 -5.39
CA ASP A 182 12.51 -13.13 -4.74
C ASP A 182 11.62 -12.09 -4.03
N TYR A 183 10.32 -12.38 -3.93
CA TYR A 183 9.38 -11.59 -3.15
C TYR A 183 8.37 -12.48 -2.42
N PHE A 184 7.92 -11.99 -1.26
CA PHE A 184 6.89 -12.60 -0.42
C PHE A 184 5.56 -11.90 -0.64
N ILE A 185 4.50 -12.67 -0.89
CA ILE A 185 3.11 -12.21 -0.90
C ILE A 185 2.44 -12.65 0.40
N LEU A 186 2.01 -11.69 1.21
CA LEU A 186 1.28 -11.93 2.44
C LEU A 186 -0.07 -12.62 2.17
N GLU A 187 -0.40 -13.67 2.91
CA GLU A 187 -1.75 -14.26 2.92
C GLU A 187 -2.73 -13.29 3.57
N GLY A 188 -3.90 -13.15 2.94
CA GLY A 188 -4.95 -12.26 3.42
C GLY A 188 -5.85 -11.83 2.28
N GLU A 189 -6.73 -10.88 2.57
CA GLU A 189 -7.62 -10.28 1.58
C GLU A 189 -6.85 -9.41 0.56
N PHE A 190 -5.72 -8.83 1.00
CA PHE A 190 -4.91 -7.94 0.20
C PHE A 190 -3.53 -8.59 -0.04
N PRO A 191 -3.16 -8.89 -1.30
CA PRO A 191 -1.91 -9.60 -1.61
C PRO A 191 -0.71 -8.65 -1.58
N ILE A 192 -0.40 -8.11 -0.39
CA ILE A 192 0.73 -7.20 -0.15
C ILE A 192 2.05 -7.92 -0.38
N ARG A 193 3.00 -7.21 -0.98
CA ARG A 193 4.27 -7.77 -1.43
C ARG A 193 5.46 -7.11 -0.75
N PHE A 194 6.48 -7.90 -0.47
CA PHE A 194 7.73 -7.48 0.15
C PHE A 194 8.90 -8.19 -0.52
N GLY A 195 10.06 -7.55 -0.65
CA GLY A 195 11.32 -8.27 -0.87
C GLY A 195 11.56 -9.27 0.27
N ILE A 196 12.26 -10.37 -0.02
CA ILE A 196 12.57 -11.39 0.97
C ILE A 196 14.01 -11.85 0.80
N GLU A 197 14.74 -11.93 1.91
CA GLU A 197 16.15 -12.29 1.93
C GLU A 197 16.46 -13.08 3.20
N SER A 198 17.48 -13.93 3.15
CA SER A 198 17.94 -14.65 4.33
C SER A 198 18.68 -13.72 5.29
N MET A 199 18.40 -13.83 6.61
CA MET A 199 19.33 -13.29 7.59
C MET A 199 20.69 -13.99 7.53
N PHE A 200 21.73 -13.27 7.98
CA PHE A 200 23.07 -13.79 8.15
C PHE A 200 23.30 -14.29 9.59
N GLY A 201 23.97 -15.42 9.72
CA GLY A 201 24.44 -15.96 11.00
C GLY A 201 25.65 -15.21 11.55
N GLU A 202 26.11 -15.62 12.74
CA GLU A 202 27.31 -15.06 13.38
C GLU A 202 28.59 -15.28 12.55
N ASP A 203 28.59 -16.32 11.70
CA ASP A 203 29.66 -16.64 10.75
C ASP A 203 29.59 -15.82 9.45
N GLY A 204 28.58 -14.95 9.31
CA GLY A 204 28.35 -14.15 8.11
C GLY A 204 27.78 -14.93 6.94
N MET A 205 27.31 -16.16 7.14
CA MET A 205 26.66 -16.97 6.11
C MET A 205 25.14 -16.79 6.17
N PRO A 206 24.44 -16.79 5.01
CA PRO A 206 22.98 -16.76 5.04
C PRO A 206 22.44 -18.06 5.63
N LEU A 207 21.43 -17.94 6.49
CA LEU A 207 20.86 -19.05 7.25
C LEU A 207 19.76 -19.84 6.49
N PHE A 208 19.07 -19.21 5.54
CA PHE A 208 17.83 -19.71 4.94
C PHE A 208 17.74 -19.56 3.41
N THR A 209 18.84 -19.23 2.73
CA THR A 209 18.83 -19.06 1.26
C THR A 209 18.33 -20.32 0.57
N ASP A 210 18.88 -21.49 0.90
CA ASP A 210 18.49 -22.76 0.29
C ASP A 210 16.99 -23.07 0.54
N GLU A 211 16.48 -22.78 1.74
CA GLU A 211 15.07 -22.98 2.08
C GLU A 211 14.14 -22.06 1.28
N ILE A 212 14.50 -20.77 1.13
CA ILE A 212 13.75 -19.81 0.30
C ILE A 212 13.73 -20.29 -1.15
N GLU A 213 14.90 -20.65 -1.71
CA GLU A 213 15.02 -21.11 -3.10
C GLU A 213 14.28 -22.44 -3.38
N ASN A 214 14.20 -23.33 -2.39
CA ASN A 214 13.49 -24.60 -2.54
C ASN A 214 11.95 -24.44 -2.45
N ILE A 215 11.46 -23.35 -1.86
CA ILE A 215 10.03 -23.11 -1.67
C ILE A 215 9.47 -22.11 -2.69
N ARG A 216 10.28 -21.21 -3.26
CA ARG A 216 9.84 -20.25 -4.26
C ARG A 216 9.10 -20.92 -5.43
N ASP A 217 8.05 -20.27 -5.90
CA ASP A 217 7.22 -20.71 -7.03
C ASP A 217 6.50 -22.06 -6.87
N THR A 218 6.54 -22.66 -5.67
CA THR A 218 5.83 -23.93 -5.40
C THR A 218 4.35 -23.73 -5.07
N ASN A 219 3.89 -22.48 -4.96
CA ASN A 219 2.57 -22.08 -4.43
C ASN A 219 2.26 -22.59 -3.00
N ARG A 220 3.26 -23.07 -2.27
CA ARG A 220 3.11 -23.49 -0.87
C ARG A 220 3.03 -22.26 0.03
N VAL A 221 2.12 -22.30 0.99
CA VAL A 221 2.08 -21.31 2.07
C VAL A 221 3.20 -21.61 3.06
N VAL A 222 3.95 -20.59 3.43
CA VAL A 222 4.98 -20.61 4.47
C VAL A 222 4.57 -19.73 5.63
N ILE A 223 5.15 -20.02 6.79
CA ILE A 223 5.10 -19.18 7.98
C ILE A 223 6.53 -18.66 8.18
N ILE A 224 6.71 -17.34 8.16
CA ILE A 224 8.02 -16.70 8.31
C ILE A 224 8.08 -15.86 9.58
N SER A 225 9.27 -15.79 10.16
CA SER A 225 9.64 -14.80 11.16
C SER A 225 10.96 -14.14 10.76
N GLY A 226 11.17 -12.90 11.20
CA GLY A 226 12.30 -12.10 10.72
C GLY A 226 12.22 -10.65 11.13
N GLN A 227 12.81 -9.80 10.30
CA GLN A 227 12.76 -8.35 10.44
C GLN A 227 12.35 -7.70 9.12
N LEU A 228 11.36 -6.80 9.15
CA LEU A 228 11.00 -5.95 8.04
C LEU A 228 11.82 -4.66 8.10
N ILE A 229 12.48 -4.32 6.99
CA ILE A 229 13.19 -3.06 6.80
C ILE A 229 12.63 -2.38 5.57
N CYS A 230 12.15 -1.15 5.70
CA CYS A 230 11.63 -0.35 4.60
C CYS A 230 12.57 0.79 4.23
N GLY A 231 12.40 1.31 3.01
CA GLY A 231 13.25 2.37 2.48
C GLY A 231 14.57 1.89 1.88
N ILE A 232 14.70 0.58 1.66
CA ILE A 232 15.81 0.01 0.91
C ILE A 232 15.42 -0.18 -0.56
N PRO A 233 16.37 -0.11 -1.51
CA PRO A 233 16.09 -0.31 -2.92
C PRO A 233 15.94 -1.81 -3.20
N ASP A 234 14.84 -2.39 -2.72
CA ASP A 234 14.42 -3.77 -2.98
C ASP A 234 12.97 -3.79 -3.54
N ALA A 235 12.47 -4.98 -3.86
CA ALA A 235 11.09 -5.20 -4.29
C ALA A 235 10.10 -4.51 -3.34
N TYR A 236 9.25 -3.65 -3.90
CA TYR A 236 8.21 -2.92 -3.15
C TYR A 236 8.77 -2.02 -2.03
N GLY A 237 10.06 -1.66 -2.08
CA GLY A 237 10.69 -0.71 -1.18
C GLY A 237 10.84 -1.18 0.27
N CYS A 238 10.56 -2.45 0.56
CA CYS A 238 10.85 -3.09 1.85
C CYS A 238 11.38 -4.51 1.63
N GLN A 239 12.17 -5.01 2.58
CA GLN A 239 12.69 -6.37 2.58
C GLN A 239 12.46 -7.02 3.93
N ILE A 240 12.07 -8.28 3.90
CA ILE A 240 12.00 -9.15 5.06
C ILE A 240 13.30 -9.93 5.15
N LEU A 241 14.07 -9.70 6.22
CA LEU A 241 15.23 -10.51 6.59
C LEU A 241 14.74 -11.70 7.43
N VAL A 242 14.72 -12.89 6.84
CA VAL A 242 14.15 -14.11 7.42
C VAL A 242 15.07 -14.69 8.48
N SER A 243 14.57 -14.85 9.71
CA SER A 243 15.22 -15.56 10.82
C SER A 243 14.63 -16.95 11.09
N ASN A 244 13.45 -17.24 10.51
CA ASN A 244 12.83 -18.55 10.55
C ASN A 244 11.87 -18.69 9.36
N ILE A 245 11.85 -19.86 8.73
CA ILE A 245 10.88 -20.22 7.71
C ILE A 245 10.46 -21.67 7.89
N LYS A 246 9.16 -21.93 7.74
CA LYS A 246 8.62 -23.29 7.67
C LYS A 246 7.44 -23.32 6.72
N ALA A 247 7.30 -24.42 5.98
CA ALA A 247 6.09 -24.65 5.21
C ALA A 247 4.91 -24.99 6.15
N LYS A 248 3.72 -24.53 5.78
CA LYS A 248 2.45 -24.85 6.45
C LYS A 248 1.94 -26.24 6.03
#